data_AF-A0A5C6P8T0-F1
#
_entry.id   AF-A0A5C6P8T0-F1
#
_cell.length_a   1.000
_cell.length_b   1.000
_cell.length_c   1.000
_cell.angle_alpha   90.00
_cell.angle_beta   90.00
_cell.angle_gamma   90.00
#
_symmetry.space_group_name_H-M   'P 1'
#
loop_
_entity.id
_entity.type
_entity.pdbx_description
1 polymer ?
#
loop_
_entity_poly.entity_id
_entity_poly.type
_entity_poly.pdbx_seq_one_letter_code
_entity_poly.pdbx_strand_id
1 'polypeptide(L)'
;MKPVMEIINYIRTHALNHRQFKNLIAELDQGLPGDLPLHCTVRWLSKGKVLSRFFELLDAVKLFMEEKGKDYPELSDLEWIMDLAFLVDMLCHLDRLNLTLQGKFKMLPDLVQSVFAFVNKLKLFKAHIPKGDLMHFPTLLKASEQVTSAALKKKRDRYATLVENLHESFVTRFGDLQLKRPQITFLVDPFNAEKDCLKAPLVTDEAAAELEMTELCEEDQLKAVLREGTIEFWRSVPMEKYPNVKRATLKLLSMFGSTYVCESVFSTLKHVKSKHRCVLTDTHLKELLRVATTEYKQDFKRIVQDRECQKSH
;
A
#
# COMPACT_ATOMS: atom_id res chain seq x y z
N MET A 1 11.33 5.48 19.16
CA MET A 1 11.63 6.23 17.92
C MET A 1 12.48 7.48 18.17
N LYS A 2 12.20 8.34 19.16
CA LYS A 2 12.96 9.59 19.37
C LYS A 2 14.50 9.40 19.39
N PRO A 3 15.08 8.42 20.13
CA PRO A 3 16.54 8.21 20.12
C PRO A 3 17.08 7.88 18.73
N VAL A 4 16.41 6.98 18.00
CA VAL A 4 16.75 6.61 16.62
C VAL A 4 16.79 7.85 15.71
N MET A 5 15.79 8.74 15.84
CA MET A 5 15.73 9.95 15.03
C MET A 5 16.86 10.92 15.32
N GLU A 6 17.21 11.09 16.59
CA GLU A 6 18.30 11.97 17.03
C GLU A 6 19.65 11.46 16.55
N ILE A 7 19.89 10.14 16.65
CA ILE A 7 21.08 9.47 16.14
C ILE A 7 21.20 9.65 14.62
N ILE A 8 20.13 9.35 13.87
CA ILE A 8 20.13 9.49 12.41
C ILE A 8 20.40 10.94 12.02
N ASN A 9 19.75 11.90 12.67
CA ASN A 9 19.98 13.32 12.40
C ASN A 9 21.44 13.67 12.66
N TYR A 10 22.00 13.28 13.81
CA TYR A 10 23.40 13.57 14.13
C TYR A 10 24.40 13.00 13.11
N ILE A 11 24.14 11.79 12.60
CA ILE A 11 24.96 11.18 11.55
C ILE A 11 24.79 11.92 10.23
N ARG A 12 23.56 12.26 9.85
CA ARG A 12 23.20 12.72 8.50
C ARG A 12 23.25 14.23 8.29
N THR A 13 23.14 15.06 9.33
CA THR A 13 23.14 16.53 9.19
C THR A 13 24.55 17.09 9.02
N HIS A 14 25.57 16.41 9.54
CA HIS A 14 26.97 16.83 9.44
C HIS A 14 27.70 16.00 8.38
N ALA A 15 28.16 16.64 7.30
CA ALA A 15 28.82 15.97 6.18
C ALA A 15 30.03 15.12 6.59
N LEU A 16 30.80 15.58 7.57
CA LEU A 16 31.92 14.82 8.12
C LEU A 16 31.46 13.54 8.83
N ASN A 17 30.45 13.62 9.71
CA ASN A 17 29.90 12.46 10.40
C ASN A 17 29.34 11.46 9.42
N HIS A 18 28.61 11.93 8.40
CA HIS A 18 28.04 11.07 7.38
C HIS A 18 29.12 10.31 6.61
N ARG A 19 30.18 11.01 6.18
CA ARG A 19 31.32 10.39 5.49
C ARG A 19 32.05 9.37 6.39
N GLN A 20 32.31 9.72 7.64
CA GLN A 20 32.99 8.83 8.59
C GLN A 20 32.16 7.58 8.87
N PHE A 21 30.86 7.73 9.09
CA PHE A 21 29.96 6.61 9.29
C PHE A 21 29.89 5.68 8.07
N LYS A 22 29.86 6.22 6.85
CA LYS A 22 29.92 5.41 5.62
C LYS A 22 31.22 4.64 5.49
N ASN A 23 32.35 5.25 5.86
CA ASN A 23 33.64 4.57 5.86
C ASN A 23 33.64 3.42 6.87
N LEU A 24 33.14 3.65 8.09
CA LEU A 24 33.02 2.62 9.12
C LEU A 24 32.19 1.42 8.62
N ILE A 25 31.04 1.66 7.97
CA ILE A 25 30.24 0.57 7.40
C ILE A 25 31.03 -0.24 6.37
N ALA A 26 31.75 0.45 5.48
CA ALA A 26 32.54 -0.20 4.43
C ALA A 26 33.69 -1.03 4.98
N GLU A 27 34.21 -0.67 6.16
CA GLU A 27 35.25 -1.40 6.88
C GLU A 27 34.69 -2.63 7.62
N LEU A 28 33.46 -2.58 8.13
CA LEU A 28 32.85 -3.66 8.90
C LEU A 28 32.40 -4.86 8.04
N ASP A 29 31.62 -4.62 6.97
CA ASP A 29 31.12 -5.66 6.07
C ASP A 29 30.55 -5.06 4.78
N GLN A 30 30.97 -5.59 3.62
CA GLN A 30 30.44 -5.18 2.31
C GLN A 30 28.98 -5.64 2.08
N GLY A 31 28.49 -6.61 2.85
CA GLY A 31 27.10 -7.05 2.84
C GLY A 31 26.15 -6.09 3.56
N LEU A 32 26.68 -5.16 4.36
CA LEU A 32 25.86 -4.18 5.07
C LEU A 32 25.33 -3.09 4.13
N PRO A 33 24.18 -2.51 4.47
CA PRO A 33 23.70 -1.26 3.90
C PRO A 33 24.74 -0.14 3.84
N GLY A 34 25.19 0.27 2.66
CA GLY A 34 26.20 1.34 2.54
C GLY A 34 25.81 2.75 3.04
N ASP A 35 24.58 2.97 3.54
CA ASP A 35 24.15 4.25 4.12
C ASP A 35 22.82 4.14 4.93
N LEU A 36 22.65 5.06 5.90
CA LEU A 36 21.40 5.32 6.65
C LEU A 36 20.57 6.41 5.96
N PRO A 37 19.34 6.17 5.49
CA PRO A 37 18.54 7.22 4.86
C PRO A 37 18.22 8.38 5.83
N LEU A 38 18.31 9.62 5.35
CA LEU A 38 17.79 10.77 6.09
C LEU A 38 16.27 10.66 6.18
N HIS A 39 15.73 10.83 7.37
CA HIS A 39 14.30 10.87 7.56
C HIS A 39 13.72 12.23 7.18
N CYS A 40 12.72 12.22 6.30
CA CYS A 40 11.81 13.34 6.12
C CYS A 40 10.48 13.02 6.81
N THR A 41 10.06 13.88 7.74
CA THR A 41 8.80 13.80 8.52
C THR A 41 7.54 13.63 7.68
N VAL A 42 7.61 13.92 6.37
CA VAL A 42 6.46 14.11 5.49
C VAL A 42 5.85 12.78 4.97
N ARG A 43 6.50 11.61 5.13
CA ARG A 43 5.93 10.33 4.66
C ARG A 43 6.17 9.18 5.63
N TRP A 44 5.10 8.62 6.18
CA TRP A 44 5.17 7.47 7.09
C TRP A 44 5.85 6.24 6.45
N LEU A 45 5.70 6.02 5.13
CA LEU A 45 6.42 4.97 4.36
C LEU A 45 7.95 5.11 4.38
N SER A 46 8.48 6.30 4.64
CA SER A 46 9.92 6.47 4.84
C SER A 46 10.35 6.04 6.23
N LYS A 47 9.45 6.04 7.23
CA LYS A 47 9.78 5.67 8.61
C LYS A 47 10.08 4.18 8.73
N GLY A 48 9.26 3.30 8.13
CA GLY A 48 9.50 1.85 8.14
C GLY A 48 10.88 1.51 7.56
N LYS A 49 11.17 2.02 6.35
CA LYS A 49 12.48 1.85 5.69
C LYS A 49 13.66 2.42 6.50
N VAL A 50 13.49 3.60 7.08
CA VAL A 50 14.52 4.23 7.92
C VAL A 50 14.82 3.37 9.15
N LEU A 51 13.79 2.89 9.84
CA LEU A 51 13.97 2.06 11.03
C LEU A 51 14.54 0.67 10.69
N SER A 52 14.11 0.05 9.59
CA SER A 52 14.71 -1.20 9.09
C SER A 52 16.20 -1.04 8.85
N ARG A 53 16.59 0.04 8.15
CA ARG A 53 18.00 0.33 7.88
C ARG A 53 18.79 0.60 9.14
N PHE A 54 18.19 1.33 10.08
CA PHE A 54 18.80 1.61 11.37
C PHE A 54 19.07 0.34 12.15
N PHE A 55 18.11 -0.60 12.16
CA PHE A 55 18.30 -1.88 12.83
C PHE A 55 19.35 -2.75 12.15
N GLU A 56 19.36 -2.82 10.81
CA GLU A 56 20.40 -3.53 10.04
C GLU A 56 21.81 -3.01 10.34
N LEU A 57 21.93 -1.72 10.66
CA LEU A 57 23.20 -1.05 10.98
C LEU A 57 23.41 -0.85 12.48
N LEU A 58 22.66 -1.52 13.35
CA LEU A 58 22.65 -1.22 14.79
C LEU A 58 24.04 -1.31 15.43
N ASP A 59 24.84 -2.31 15.05
CA ASP A 59 26.19 -2.50 15.61
C ASP A 59 27.17 -1.44 15.10
N ALA A 60 27.10 -1.07 13.81
CA ALA A 60 27.86 0.05 13.27
C ALA A 60 27.47 1.38 13.94
N VAL A 61 26.17 1.56 14.23
CA VAL A 61 25.68 2.74 14.95
C VAL A 61 26.20 2.78 16.38
N LYS A 62 26.18 1.66 17.12
CA LYS A 62 26.74 1.56 18.48
C LYS A 62 28.21 1.98 18.50
N LEU A 63 29.04 1.36 17.65
CA LEU A 63 30.46 1.67 17.53
C LEU A 63 30.70 3.14 17.20
N PHE A 64 29.97 3.67 16.21
CA PHE A 64 30.13 5.06 15.81
C PHE A 64 29.74 6.05 16.92
N MET A 65 28.69 5.77 17.69
CA MET A 65 28.29 6.65 18.80
C MET A 65 29.32 6.62 19.92
N GLU A 66 29.88 5.45 20.22
CA GLU A 66 30.97 5.29 21.20
C GLU A 66 32.23 6.05 20.78
N GLU A 67 32.67 5.93 19.52
CA GLU A 67 33.80 6.71 18.97
C GLU A 67 33.58 8.23 19.04
N LYS A 68 32.33 8.67 18.93
CA LYS A 68 31.95 10.09 19.05
C LYS A 68 31.75 10.55 20.49
N GLY A 69 31.93 9.68 21.47
CA GLY A 69 31.69 9.98 22.88
C GLY A 69 30.23 10.36 23.16
N LYS A 70 29.29 9.83 22.38
CA LYS A 70 27.86 10.08 22.54
C LYS A 70 27.18 8.87 23.16
N ASP A 71 26.66 9.07 24.36
CA ASP A 71 25.95 8.02 25.08
C ASP A 71 24.46 8.01 24.71
N TYR A 72 23.98 6.81 24.37
CA TYR A 72 22.58 6.48 24.14
C TYR A 72 22.29 5.16 24.84
N PRO A 73 21.84 5.19 26.12
CA PRO A 73 21.63 3.99 26.92
C PRO A 73 20.71 2.97 26.26
N GLU A 74 19.76 3.43 25.43
CA GLU A 74 18.84 2.59 24.69
C GLU A 74 19.53 1.64 23.71
N LEU A 75 20.72 1.99 23.19
CA LEU A 75 21.48 1.13 22.29
C LEU A 75 22.03 -0.10 23.00
N SER A 76 22.19 -0.05 24.33
CA SER A 76 22.65 -1.17 25.15
C SER A 76 21.51 -1.91 25.86
N ASP A 77 20.30 -1.35 25.86
CA ASP A 77 19.11 -1.97 26.44
C ASP A 77 18.49 -3.00 25.49
N LEU A 78 18.69 -4.28 25.80
CA LEU A 78 18.15 -5.39 25.01
C LEU A 78 16.61 -5.38 24.94
N GLU A 79 15.93 -4.94 25.99
CA GLU A 79 14.46 -4.83 25.99
C GLU A 79 14.00 -3.71 25.06
N TRP A 80 14.76 -2.62 24.93
CA TRP A 80 14.50 -1.56 23.97
C TRP A 80 14.79 -2.01 22.53
N ILE A 81 15.89 -2.74 22.30
CA ILE A 81 16.23 -3.29 20.99
C ILE A 81 15.11 -4.22 20.50
N MET A 82 14.54 -5.04 21.38
CA MET A 82 13.37 -5.86 21.04
C MET A 82 12.15 -5.02 20.65
N ASP A 83 11.85 -3.94 21.39
CA ASP A 83 10.74 -3.05 21.05
C ASP A 83 10.95 -2.38 19.68
N LEU A 84 12.18 -1.99 19.37
CA LEU A 84 12.57 -1.46 18.05
C LEU A 84 12.40 -2.53 16.96
N ALA A 85 12.88 -3.75 17.21
CA ALA A 85 12.81 -4.86 16.26
C ALA A 85 11.37 -5.22 15.90
N PHE A 86 10.50 -5.34 16.92
CA PHE A 86 9.06 -5.56 16.73
C PHE A 86 8.43 -4.44 15.90
N LEU A 87 8.76 -3.18 16.21
CA LEU A 87 8.25 -2.03 15.46
C LEU A 87 8.69 -2.05 13.99
N VAL A 88 9.96 -2.40 13.71
CA VAL A 88 10.49 -2.55 12.35
C VAL A 88 9.68 -3.59 11.57
N ASP A 89 9.52 -4.80 12.11
CA ASP A 89 8.77 -5.86 11.43
C ASP A 89 7.30 -5.48 11.19
N MET A 90 6.64 -4.87 12.18
CA MET A 90 5.27 -4.39 12.04
C MET A 90 5.13 -3.30 10.97
N LEU A 91 6.06 -2.35 10.91
CA LEU A 91 6.06 -1.32 9.88
C LEU A 91 6.33 -1.91 8.49
N CYS A 92 7.21 -2.90 8.37
CA CYS A 92 7.41 -3.62 7.12
C CYS A 92 6.13 -4.30 6.62
N HIS A 93 5.35 -4.92 7.52
CA HIS A 93 4.05 -5.52 7.18
C HIS A 93 3.02 -4.46 6.74
N LEU A 94 2.96 -3.32 7.42
CA LEU A 94 2.08 -2.19 7.06
C LEU A 94 2.49 -1.52 5.75
N ASP A 95 3.79 -1.35 5.51
CA ASP A 95 4.34 -0.79 4.27
C ASP A 95 3.97 -1.69 3.08
N ARG A 96 4.08 -3.02 3.24
CA ARG A 96 3.64 -4.00 2.22
C ARG A 96 2.14 -3.86 1.92
N LEU A 97 1.29 -3.78 2.94
CA LEU A 97 -0.14 -3.52 2.74
C LEU A 97 -0.34 -2.22 1.96
N ASN A 98 0.28 -1.13 2.39
CA ASN A 98 0.07 0.15 1.73
C ASN A 98 0.54 0.17 0.26
N LEU A 99 1.66 -0.49 -0.07
CA LEU A 99 2.06 -0.68 -1.47
C LEU A 99 1.01 -1.47 -2.26
N THR A 100 0.37 -2.47 -1.64
CA THR A 100 -0.75 -3.20 -2.27
C THR A 100 -2.06 -2.40 -2.35
N LEU A 101 -2.19 -1.28 -1.63
CA LEU A 101 -3.33 -0.37 -1.77
C LEU A 101 -3.07 0.75 -2.79
N GLN A 102 -1.80 1.07 -3.04
CA GLN A 102 -1.38 2.07 -4.02
C GLN A 102 -1.24 1.48 -5.43
N GLY A 103 -1.39 2.32 -6.45
CA GLY A 103 -1.20 1.94 -7.84
C GLY A 103 -2.39 2.30 -8.73
N LYS A 104 -2.16 2.28 -10.04
CA LYS A 104 -3.20 2.51 -11.04
C LYS A 104 -4.12 1.29 -11.13
N PHE A 105 -5.37 1.52 -11.54
CA PHE A 105 -6.37 0.49 -11.89
C PHE A 105 -6.73 -0.51 -10.79
N LYS A 106 -6.63 -0.13 -9.51
CA LYS A 106 -7.16 -0.97 -8.43
C LYS A 106 -8.65 -0.72 -8.25
N MET A 107 -9.43 -1.77 -8.48
CA MET A 107 -10.87 -1.76 -8.23
C MET A 107 -11.15 -2.00 -6.74
N LEU A 108 -12.39 -1.74 -6.33
CA LEU A 108 -12.84 -2.01 -4.96
C LEU A 108 -12.51 -3.44 -4.49
N PRO A 109 -12.74 -4.52 -5.28
CA PRO A 109 -12.42 -5.88 -4.86
C PRO A 109 -10.94 -6.09 -4.50
N ASP A 110 -10.02 -5.55 -5.31
CA ASP A 110 -8.58 -5.71 -5.12
C ASP A 110 -8.12 -5.13 -3.77
N LEU A 111 -8.65 -3.95 -3.44
CA LEU A 111 -8.32 -3.24 -2.22
C LEU A 111 -8.93 -3.94 -1.00
N VAL A 112 -10.19 -4.37 -1.11
CA VAL A 112 -10.89 -5.10 -0.05
C VAL A 112 -10.20 -6.42 0.25
N GLN A 113 -9.78 -7.15 -0.78
CA GLN A 113 -9.00 -8.37 -0.64
C GLN A 113 -7.66 -8.09 0.07
N SER A 114 -6.95 -7.03 -0.32
CA SER A 114 -5.67 -6.65 0.29
C SER A 114 -5.82 -6.31 1.77
N VAL A 115 -6.83 -5.51 2.13
CA VAL A 115 -7.14 -5.15 3.52
C VAL A 115 -7.48 -6.38 4.34
N PHE A 116 -8.40 -7.24 3.88
CA PHE A 116 -8.81 -8.39 4.69
C PHE A 116 -7.81 -9.53 4.73
N ALA A 117 -6.96 -9.68 3.70
CA ALA A 117 -5.78 -10.53 3.79
C ALA A 117 -4.85 -10.05 4.91
N PHE A 118 -4.67 -8.74 5.07
CA PHE A 118 -3.89 -8.18 6.18
C PHE A 118 -4.56 -8.39 7.55
N VAL A 119 -5.87 -8.20 7.65
CA VAL A 119 -6.63 -8.53 8.88
C VAL A 119 -6.39 -9.98 9.29
N ASN A 120 -6.42 -10.93 8.35
CA ASN A 120 -6.15 -12.33 8.63
C ASN A 120 -4.69 -12.59 9.02
N LYS A 121 -3.72 -11.85 8.45
CA LYS A 121 -2.31 -11.89 8.92
C LYS A 121 -2.20 -11.42 10.37
N LEU A 122 -2.90 -10.36 10.77
CA LEU A 122 -2.90 -9.90 12.17
C LEU A 122 -3.47 -10.96 13.12
N LYS A 123 -4.56 -11.65 12.73
CA LYS A 123 -5.09 -12.80 13.49
C LYS A 123 -4.04 -13.90 13.69
N LEU A 124 -3.29 -14.20 12.63
CA LEU A 124 -2.21 -15.18 12.67
C LEU A 124 -1.10 -14.71 13.62
N PHE A 125 -0.65 -13.46 13.51
CA PHE A 125 0.39 -12.89 14.37
C PHE A 125 -0.01 -12.92 15.85
N LYS A 126 -1.26 -12.54 16.17
CA LYS A 126 -1.84 -12.63 17.52
C LYS A 126 -1.77 -14.06 18.08
N ALA A 127 -1.99 -15.07 17.25
CA ALA A 127 -1.96 -16.47 17.67
C ALA A 127 -0.54 -17.03 17.84
N HIS A 128 0.44 -16.50 17.10
CA HIS A 128 1.80 -17.03 17.04
C HIS A 128 2.75 -16.39 18.08
N ILE A 129 2.67 -15.06 18.26
CA ILE A 129 3.55 -14.32 19.17
C ILE A 129 3.54 -14.88 20.61
N PRO A 130 2.38 -15.16 21.25
CA PRO A 130 2.37 -15.69 22.61
C PRO A 130 3.06 -17.06 22.74
N LYS A 131 2.95 -17.89 21.69
CA LYS A 131 3.57 -19.22 21.60
C LYS A 131 5.08 -19.15 21.38
N GLY A 132 5.62 -17.97 21.04
CA GLY A 132 7.03 -17.80 20.71
C GLY A 132 7.37 -18.08 19.26
N ASP A 133 6.38 -18.28 18.41
CA ASP A 133 6.62 -18.37 16.97
C ASP A 133 6.78 -16.95 16.40
N LEU A 134 8.04 -16.61 16.10
CA LEU A 134 8.45 -15.32 15.55
C LEU A 134 8.85 -15.43 14.06
N MET A 135 8.43 -16.47 13.34
CA MET A 135 8.83 -16.68 11.94
C MET A 135 8.43 -15.53 10.99
N HIS A 136 7.42 -14.75 11.35
CA HIS A 136 6.96 -13.58 10.61
C HIS A 136 7.59 -12.26 11.08
N PHE A 137 8.47 -12.33 12.07
CA PHE A 137 9.14 -11.21 12.72
C PHE A 137 10.66 -11.46 12.74
N PRO A 138 11.33 -11.44 11.58
CA PRO A 138 12.74 -11.82 11.47
C PRO A 138 13.66 -10.90 12.27
N THR A 139 13.33 -9.60 12.37
CA THR A 139 14.11 -8.62 13.12
C THR A 139 13.98 -8.89 14.62
N LEU A 140 12.75 -9.15 15.08
CA LEU A 140 12.46 -9.49 16.47
C LEU A 140 13.07 -10.83 16.87
N LEU A 141 13.06 -11.82 15.97
CA LEU A 141 13.68 -13.13 16.19
C LEU A 141 15.17 -12.95 16.53
N LYS A 142 15.91 -12.20 15.70
CA LYS A 142 17.33 -11.88 15.96
C LYS A 142 17.53 -11.14 17.29
N ALA A 143 16.70 -10.13 17.58
CA ALA A 143 16.79 -9.37 18.83
C ALA A 143 16.49 -10.23 20.08
N SER A 144 15.68 -11.28 19.94
CA SER A 144 15.25 -12.13 21.05
C SER A 144 16.31 -13.12 21.53
N GLU A 145 17.33 -13.40 20.72
CA GLU A 145 18.40 -14.39 21.01
C GLU A 145 19.25 -14.01 22.24
N GLN A 146 19.34 -12.70 22.54
CA GLN A 146 20.21 -12.17 23.60
C GLN A 146 19.46 -11.94 24.92
N VAL A 147 18.15 -12.19 24.97
CA VAL A 147 17.28 -11.82 26.10
C VAL A 147 16.88 -13.03 26.93
N THR A 148 16.77 -12.83 28.25
CA THR A 148 16.34 -13.89 29.18
C THR A 148 14.91 -14.37 28.88
N SER A 149 14.63 -15.65 29.14
CA SER A 149 13.34 -16.28 28.84
C SER A 149 12.14 -15.60 29.51
N ALA A 150 12.31 -15.10 30.74
CA ALA A 150 11.27 -14.41 31.48
C ALA A 150 10.94 -13.02 30.89
N ALA A 151 11.96 -12.23 30.55
CA ALA A 151 11.79 -10.92 29.91
C ALA A 151 11.18 -11.07 28.50
N LEU A 152 11.64 -12.08 27.74
CA LEU A 152 11.11 -12.42 26.43
C LEU A 152 9.60 -12.72 26.49
N LYS A 153 9.17 -13.55 27.45
CA LYS A 153 7.74 -13.87 27.62
C LYS A 153 6.91 -12.61 27.87
N LYS A 154 7.32 -11.76 28.83
CA LYS A 154 6.65 -10.49 29.16
C LYS A 154 6.53 -9.57 27.93
N LYS A 155 7.59 -9.46 27.14
CA LYS A 155 7.59 -8.68 25.89
C LYS A 155 6.62 -9.25 24.85
N ARG A 156 6.63 -10.57 24.63
CA ARG A 156 5.69 -11.23 23.70
C ARG A 156 4.24 -11.01 24.08
N ASP A 157 3.90 -11.10 25.37
CA ASP A 157 2.54 -10.82 25.83
C ASP A 157 2.12 -9.38 25.51
N ARG A 158 3.02 -8.40 25.73
CA ARG A 158 2.78 -7.00 25.34
C ARG A 158 2.62 -6.84 23.82
N TYR A 159 3.46 -7.48 23.02
CA TYR A 159 3.37 -7.39 21.56
C TYR A 159 2.08 -8.03 21.03
N ALA A 160 1.63 -9.15 21.61
CA ALA A 160 0.36 -9.76 21.26
C ALA A 160 -0.82 -8.81 21.53
N THR A 161 -0.82 -8.10 22.65
CA THR A 161 -1.84 -7.06 22.94
C THR A 161 -1.79 -5.92 21.91
N LEU A 162 -0.60 -5.46 21.52
CA LEU A 162 -0.47 -4.41 20.50
C LEU A 162 -1.01 -4.87 19.13
N VAL A 163 -0.72 -6.11 18.74
CA VAL A 163 -1.25 -6.71 17.50
C VAL A 163 -2.76 -6.87 17.59
N GLU A 164 -3.31 -7.25 18.74
CA GLU A 164 -4.75 -7.35 18.95
C GLU A 164 -5.45 -6.00 18.78
N ASN A 165 -4.93 -4.96 19.44
CA ASN A 165 -5.49 -3.61 19.32
C ASN A 165 -5.45 -3.12 17.86
N LEU A 166 -4.39 -3.45 17.12
CA LEU A 166 -4.29 -3.13 15.70
C LEU A 166 -5.32 -3.93 14.88
N HIS A 167 -5.48 -5.22 15.16
CA HIS A 167 -6.47 -6.06 14.51
C HIS A 167 -7.89 -5.52 14.71
N GLU A 168 -8.27 -5.22 15.96
CA GLU A 168 -9.56 -4.63 16.28
C GLU A 168 -9.76 -3.30 15.56
N SER A 169 -8.75 -2.43 15.57
CA SER A 169 -8.80 -1.15 14.84
C SER A 169 -9.08 -1.33 13.35
N PHE A 170 -8.44 -2.32 12.70
CA PHE A 170 -8.71 -2.62 11.29
C PHE A 170 -10.12 -3.20 11.08
N VAL A 171 -10.56 -4.13 11.93
CA VAL A 171 -11.90 -4.73 11.84
C VAL A 171 -12.98 -3.67 11.98
N THR A 172 -12.85 -2.78 12.97
CA THR A 172 -13.78 -1.66 13.18
C THR A 172 -13.72 -0.66 12.03
N ARG A 173 -12.52 -0.28 11.58
CA ARG A 173 -12.34 0.74 10.54
C ARG A 173 -12.91 0.32 9.18
N PHE A 174 -12.84 -0.98 8.86
CA PHE A 174 -13.26 -1.53 7.56
C PHE A 174 -14.47 -2.47 7.69
N GLY A 175 -15.25 -2.36 8.77
CA GLY A 175 -16.42 -3.21 9.00
C GLY A 175 -17.52 -3.01 7.96
N ASP A 176 -17.66 -1.80 7.43
CA ASP A 176 -18.56 -1.47 6.32
C ASP A 176 -18.19 -2.19 5.02
N LEU A 177 -16.89 -2.37 4.74
CA LEU A 177 -16.42 -3.14 3.59
C LEU A 177 -16.68 -4.64 3.74
N GLN A 178 -16.76 -5.17 4.97
CA GLN A 178 -17.19 -6.56 5.18
C GLN A 178 -18.65 -6.74 4.75
N LEU A 179 -19.51 -5.79 5.08
CA LEU A 179 -20.92 -5.81 4.69
C LEU A 179 -21.11 -5.73 3.17
N LYS A 180 -20.12 -5.21 2.44
CA LYS A 180 -20.12 -5.12 0.98
C LYS A 180 -19.62 -6.38 0.27
N ARG A 181 -19.24 -7.43 1.00
CA ARG A 181 -18.71 -8.67 0.41
C ARG A 181 -19.65 -9.31 -0.61
N PRO A 182 -20.97 -9.43 -0.38
CA PRO A 182 -21.87 -9.99 -1.38
C PRO A 182 -21.85 -9.21 -2.70
N GLN A 183 -21.83 -7.87 -2.64
CA GLN A 183 -21.75 -7.02 -3.83
C GLN A 183 -20.39 -7.12 -4.54
N ILE A 184 -19.32 -7.32 -3.77
CA ILE A 184 -17.98 -7.51 -4.32
C ILE A 184 -17.88 -8.88 -5.01
N THR A 185 -18.42 -9.93 -4.39
CA THR A 185 -18.51 -11.26 -5.02
C THR A 185 -19.33 -11.17 -6.29
N PHE A 186 -20.48 -10.51 -6.28
CA PHE A 186 -21.25 -10.22 -7.49
C PHE A 186 -20.42 -9.55 -8.59
N LEU A 187 -19.61 -8.54 -8.23
CA LEU A 187 -18.80 -7.83 -9.20
C LEU A 187 -17.69 -8.72 -9.80
N VAL A 188 -17.05 -9.58 -9.00
CA VAL A 188 -15.90 -10.39 -9.44
C VAL A 188 -16.32 -11.71 -10.06
N ASP A 189 -17.38 -12.31 -9.52
CA ASP A 189 -17.89 -13.63 -9.87
C ASP A 189 -19.42 -13.68 -9.69
N PRO A 190 -20.18 -13.12 -10.64
CA PRO A 190 -21.63 -13.07 -10.55
C PRO A 190 -22.29 -14.46 -10.53
N PHE A 191 -21.60 -15.49 -11.03
CA PHE A 191 -22.11 -16.87 -11.07
C PHE A 191 -22.14 -17.54 -9.69
N ASN A 192 -21.29 -17.07 -8.77
CA ASN A 192 -21.21 -17.56 -7.39
C ASN A 192 -21.71 -16.51 -6.37
N ALA A 193 -22.39 -15.47 -6.85
CA ALA A 193 -22.91 -14.41 -5.99
C ALA A 193 -24.14 -14.87 -5.20
N GLU A 194 -24.28 -14.36 -3.98
CA GLU A 194 -25.48 -14.56 -3.17
C GLU A 194 -26.68 -13.86 -3.83
N LYS A 195 -27.86 -14.50 -3.80
CA LYS A 195 -29.07 -13.97 -4.48
C LYS A 195 -29.47 -12.58 -4.00
N ASP A 196 -29.17 -12.26 -2.75
CA ASP A 196 -29.59 -11.04 -2.07
C ASP A 196 -28.54 -9.92 -2.14
N CYS A 197 -27.54 -10.04 -3.02
CA CYS A 197 -26.46 -9.07 -3.17
C CYS A 197 -26.91 -7.75 -3.85
N LEU A 198 -27.98 -7.77 -4.66
CA LEU A 198 -28.51 -6.62 -5.37
C LEU A 198 -29.75 -6.04 -4.67
N LYS A 199 -29.54 -5.21 -3.66
CA LYS A 199 -30.60 -4.50 -2.91
C LYS A 199 -30.52 -2.99 -3.08
N ALA A 200 -31.57 -2.28 -2.68
CA ALA A 200 -31.55 -0.84 -2.55
C ALA A 200 -30.38 -0.37 -1.65
N PRO A 201 -29.66 0.72 -1.98
CA PRO A 201 -29.88 1.65 -3.10
C PRO A 201 -29.13 1.28 -4.41
N LEU A 202 -28.54 0.07 -4.48
CA LEU A 202 -27.76 -0.34 -5.64
C LEU A 202 -28.65 -0.56 -6.87
N VAL A 203 -29.82 -1.17 -6.67
CA VAL A 203 -30.88 -1.33 -7.66
C VAL A 203 -32.16 -0.63 -7.18
N THR A 204 -33.03 -0.24 -8.11
CA THR A 204 -34.35 0.35 -7.81
C THR A 204 -35.48 -0.68 -7.88
N ASP A 205 -35.34 -1.68 -8.74
CA ASP A 205 -36.25 -2.79 -8.91
C ASP A 205 -35.51 -4.09 -8.56
N GLU A 206 -35.64 -4.52 -7.30
CA GLU A 206 -34.95 -5.72 -6.79
C GLU A 206 -35.47 -6.99 -7.47
N ALA A 207 -36.78 -7.08 -7.71
CA ALA A 207 -37.39 -8.24 -8.36
C ALA A 207 -36.92 -8.40 -9.82
N ALA A 208 -36.86 -7.30 -10.58
CA ALA A 208 -36.31 -7.35 -11.94
C ALA A 208 -34.82 -7.71 -11.95
N ALA A 209 -34.03 -7.18 -11.00
CA ALA A 209 -32.62 -7.51 -10.89
C ALA A 209 -32.39 -8.99 -10.55
N GLU A 210 -33.22 -9.60 -9.68
CA GLU A 210 -33.15 -11.02 -9.36
C GLU A 210 -33.46 -11.93 -10.57
N LEU A 211 -34.44 -11.56 -11.39
CA LEU A 211 -34.75 -12.28 -12.63
C LEU A 211 -33.60 -12.17 -13.64
N GLU A 212 -33.08 -10.95 -13.87
CA GLU A 212 -31.93 -10.71 -14.73
C GLU A 212 -30.69 -11.50 -14.27
N MET A 213 -30.42 -11.56 -12.97
CA MET A 213 -29.33 -12.35 -12.42
C MET A 213 -29.50 -13.85 -12.68
N THR A 214 -30.73 -14.36 -12.54
CA THR A 214 -31.01 -15.77 -12.79
C THR A 214 -30.74 -16.12 -14.26
N GLU A 215 -31.19 -15.28 -15.19
CA GLU A 215 -30.92 -15.45 -16.62
C GLU A 215 -29.44 -15.29 -16.98
N LEU A 216 -28.72 -14.37 -16.33
CA LEU A 216 -27.28 -14.17 -16.55
C LEU A 216 -26.46 -15.39 -16.12
N CYS A 217 -26.82 -16.03 -15.00
CA CYS A 217 -26.11 -17.19 -14.47
C CYS A 217 -26.17 -18.43 -15.38
N GLU A 218 -27.22 -18.54 -16.19
CA GLU A 218 -27.42 -19.61 -17.18
C GLU A 218 -26.73 -19.31 -18.52
N GLU A 219 -26.10 -18.14 -18.68
CA GLU A 219 -25.47 -17.73 -19.94
C GLU A 219 -24.02 -18.25 -20.04
N ASP A 220 -23.88 -19.53 -20.40
CA ASP A 220 -22.59 -20.25 -20.41
C ASP A 220 -21.49 -19.59 -21.25
N GLN A 221 -21.85 -18.86 -22.31
CA GLN A 221 -20.88 -18.13 -23.14
C GLN A 221 -20.14 -17.05 -22.34
N LEU A 222 -20.83 -16.41 -21.38
CA LEU A 222 -20.23 -15.36 -20.54
C LEU A 222 -19.32 -15.93 -19.45
N LYS A 223 -19.50 -17.20 -19.03
CA LYS A 223 -18.59 -17.87 -18.07
C LYS A 223 -17.17 -17.97 -18.63
N ALA A 224 -17.04 -18.18 -19.94
CA ALA A 224 -15.73 -18.21 -20.60
C ALA A 224 -15.06 -16.83 -20.58
N VAL A 225 -15.82 -15.76 -20.86
CA VAL A 225 -15.32 -14.37 -20.88
C VAL A 225 -14.84 -13.92 -19.50
N LEU A 226 -15.45 -14.40 -18.42
CA LEU A 226 -15.00 -14.07 -17.06
C LEU A 226 -13.54 -14.45 -16.79
N ARG A 227 -13.02 -15.47 -17.48
CA ARG A 227 -11.61 -15.88 -17.38
C ARG A 227 -10.64 -14.86 -17.98
N GLU A 228 -11.12 -14.00 -18.89
CA GLU A 228 -10.32 -12.93 -19.50
C GLU A 228 -10.16 -11.73 -18.56
N GLY A 229 -11.14 -11.52 -17.66
CA GLY A 229 -11.10 -10.47 -16.65
C GLY A 229 -12.49 -9.95 -16.28
N THR A 230 -12.60 -9.38 -15.08
CA THR A 230 -13.86 -8.79 -14.58
C THR A 230 -14.36 -7.66 -15.48
N ILE A 231 -13.46 -6.80 -15.99
CA ILE A 231 -13.85 -5.67 -16.84
C ILE A 231 -14.32 -6.14 -18.22
N GLU A 232 -13.63 -7.12 -18.80
CA GLU A 232 -13.92 -7.73 -20.10
C GLU A 232 -15.28 -8.46 -20.06
N PHE A 233 -15.52 -9.20 -18.98
CA PHE A 233 -16.83 -9.80 -18.70
C PHE A 233 -17.93 -8.74 -18.69
N TRP A 234 -17.79 -7.73 -17.82
CA TRP A 234 -18.83 -6.71 -17.69
C TRP A 234 -18.96 -5.87 -18.95
N ARG A 235 -17.96 -5.74 -19.81
CA ARG A 235 -18.09 -5.10 -21.13
C ARG A 235 -18.98 -5.91 -22.07
N SER A 236 -18.93 -7.23 -21.98
CA SER A 236 -19.65 -8.16 -22.86
C SER A 236 -21.13 -8.36 -22.46
N VAL A 237 -21.49 -8.13 -21.19
CA VAL A 237 -22.89 -8.21 -20.71
C VAL A 237 -23.77 -7.15 -21.42
N PRO A 238 -24.80 -7.54 -22.19
CA PRO A 238 -25.64 -6.59 -22.93
C PRO A 238 -26.51 -5.72 -22.01
N MET A 239 -26.46 -4.40 -22.19
CA MET A 239 -27.27 -3.45 -21.41
C MET A 239 -28.78 -3.59 -21.69
N GLU A 240 -29.15 -3.91 -22.93
CA GLU A 240 -30.55 -4.10 -23.36
C GLU A 240 -31.21 -5.31 -22.67
N LYS A 241 -30.42 -6.36 -22.41
CA LYS A 241 -30.90 -7.61 -21.80
C LYS A 241 -30.85 -7.56 -20.27
N TYR A 242 -29.81 -6.94 -19.69
CA TYR A 242 -29.57 -6.91 -18.25
C TYR A 242 -29.43 -5.47 -17.70
N PRO A 243 -30.42 -4.58 -17.89
CA PRO A 243 -30.27 -3.17 -17.56
C PRO A 243 -30.10 -2.90 -16.06
N ASN A 244 -30.75 -3.65 -15.17
CA ASN A 244 -30.66 -3.43 -13.73
C ASN A 244 -29.33 -3.94 -13.17
N VAL A 245 -28.93 -5.16 -13.55
CA VAL A 245 -27.67 -5.78 -13.17
C VAL A 245 -26.49 -4.94 -13.69
N LYS A 246 -26.55 -4.52 -14.96
CA LYS A 246 -25.48 -3.72 -15.56
C LYS A 246 -25.34 -2.34 -14.91
N ARG A 247 -26.44 -1.67 -14.54
CA ARG A 247 -26.39 -0.42 -13.77
C ARG A 247 -25.80 -0.61 -12.38
N ALA A 248 -26.17 -1.69 -11.68
CA ALA A 248 -25.59 -2.02 -10.38
C ALA A 248 -24.07 -2.21 -10.48
N THR A 249 -23.60 -2.95 -11.48
CA THR A 249 -22.18 -3.12 -11.78
C THR A 249 -21.49 -1.78 -12.02
N LEU A 250 -22.07 -0.91 -12.87
CA LEU A 250 -21.49 0.40 -13.15
C LEU A 250 -21.37 1.26 -11.88
N LYS A 251 -22.35 1.21 -10.98
CA LYS A 251 -22.28 1.88 -9.67
C LYS A 251 -21.12 1.33 -8.83
N LEU A 252 -20.94 0.00 -8.76
CA LEU A 252 -19.83 -0.62 -8.02
C LEU A 252 -18.47 -0.28 -8.62
N LEU A 253 -18.33 -0.34 -9.95
CA LEU A 253 -17.10 0.02 -10.66
C LEU A 253 -16.76 1.52 -10.51
N SER A 254 -17.76 2.37 -10.32
CA SER A 254 -17.56 3.80 -10.10
C SER A 254 -17.03 4.15 -8.69
N MET A 255 -17.03 3.19 -7.75
CA MET A 255 -16.51 3.42 -6.41
C MET A 255 -14.99 3.57 -6.45
N PHE A 256 -14.51 4.79 -6.23
CA PHE A 256 -13.08 5.06 -6.12
C PHE A 256 -12.53 4.44 -4.85
N GLY A 257 -11.77 3.37 -5.01
CA GLY A 257 -11.18 2.64 -3.89
C GLY A 257 -10.00 3.35 -3.23
N SER A 258 -9.37 4.32 -3.90
CA SER A 258 -8.29 5.12 -3.33
C SER A 258 -8.25 6.54 -3.92
N THR A 259 -7.61 7.45 -3.19
CA THR A 259 -7.29 8.79 -3.68
C THR A 259 -6.11 8.81 -4.65
N TYR A 260 -5.51 7.65 -5.00
CA TYR A 260 -4.30 7.59 -5.82
C TYR A 260 -4.44 8.32 -7.15
N VAL A 261 -5.56 8.13 -7.86
CA VAL A 261 -5.79 8.82 -9.14
C VAL A 261 -5.86 10.33 -8.91
N CYS A 262 -6.58 10.78 -7.88
CA CYS A 262 -6.63 12.19 -7.50
C CYS A 262 -5.24 12.74 -7.15
N GLU A 263 -4.48 12.05 -6.31
CA GLU A 263 -3.12 12.43 -5.90
C GLU A 263 -2.15 12.47 -7.09
N SER A 264 -2.26 11.50 -8.01
CA SER A 264 -1.50 11.46 -9.25
C SER A 264 -1.84 12.65 -10.14
N VAL A 265 -3.14 12.99 -10.27
CA VAL A 265 -3.61 14.16 -11.01
C VAL A 265 -3.07 15.45 -10.38
N PHE A 266 -3.15 15.60 -9.06
CA PHE A 266 -2.64 16.79 -8.36
C PHE A 266 -1.11 16.90 -8.41
N SER A 267 -0.40 15.79 -8.31
CA SER A 267 1.07 15.74 -8.47
C SER A 267 1.47 16.19 -9.87
N THR A 268 0.78 15.66 -10.89
CA THR A 268 0.95 16.05 -12.30
C THR A 268 0.62 17.53 -12.48
N LEU A 269 -0.49 18.00 -11.92
CA LEU A 269 -0.90 19.40 -11.96
C LEU A 269 0.18 20.31 -11.38
N LYS A 270 0.74 19.94 -10.22
CA LYS A 270 1.83 20.68 -9.57
C LYS A 270 3.10 20.71 -10.42
N HIS A 271 3.42 19.61 -11.10
CA HIS A 271 4.52 19.57 -12.05
C HIS A 271 4.26 20.46 -13.28
N VAL A 272 3.04 20.42 -13.83
CA VAL A 272 2.63 21.24 -14.98
C VAL A 272 2.65 22.72 -14.62
N LYS A 273 2.12 23.08 -13.44
CA LYS A 273 2.18 24.42 -12.85
C LYS A 273 3.56 24.66 -12.20
N SER A 274 4.62 24.65 -13.00
CA SER A 274 5.95 25.05 -12.54
C SER A 274 6.11 26.57 -12.53
N LYS A 275 7.04 27.07 -11.70
CA LYS A 275 7.40 28.50 -11.60
C LYS A 275 7.90 29.11 -12.93
N HIS A 276 8.25 28.26 -13.90
CA HIS A 276 8.83 28.65 -15.20
C HIS A 276 7.82 28.73 -16.34
N ARG A 277 6.53 28.44 -16.10
CA ARG A 277 5.47 28.55 -17.14
C ARG A 277 4.59 29.77 -16.88
N CYS A 278 4.95 30.90 -17.50
CA CYS A 278 4.28 32.19 -17.28
C CYS A 278 2.90 32.32 -17.97
N VAL A 279 2.53 31.42 -18.90
CA VAL A 279 1.28 31.52 -19.68
C VAL A 279 0.63 30.15 -19.83
N LEU A 280 0.02 29.65 -18.76
CA LEU A 280 -0.72 28.40 -18.78
C LEU A 280 -2.22 28.72 -18.69
N THR A 281 -2.92 28.62 -19.83
CA THR A 281 -4.38 28.76 -19.86
C THR A 281 -5.05 27.50 -19.32
N ASP A 282 -6.32 27.60 -18.94
CA ASP A 282 -7.10 26.43 -18.49
C ASP A 282 -7.20 25.35 -19.57
N THR A 283 -7.25 25.74 -20.85
CA THR A 283 -7.24 24.81 -21.99
C THR A 283 -5.93 24.02 -22.04
N HIS A 284 -4.78 24.70 -21.96
CA HIS A 284 -3.47 24.02 -21.94
C HIS A 284 -3.33 23.09 -20.74
N LEU A 285 -3.84 23.51 -19.57
CA LEU A 285 -3.81 22.69 -18.37
C LEU A 285 -4.63 21.42 -18.52
N LYS A 286 -5.85 21.54 -19.05
CA LYS A 286 -6.76 20.42 -19.31
C LYS A 286 -6.15 19.42 -20.28
N GLU A 287 -5.55 19.89 -21.37
CA GLU A 287 -4.91 19.02 -22.36
C GLU A 287 -3.69 18.29 -21.78
N LEU A 288 -2.81 19.00 -21.06
CA LEU A 288 -1.64 18.41 -20.43
C LEU A 288 -2.00 17.38 -19.37
N LEU A 289 -3.01 17.67 -18.55
CA LEU A 289 -3.53 16.68 -17.59
C LEU A 289 -4.10 15.47 -18.32
N ARG A 290 -4.87 15.66 -19.40
CA ARG A 290 -5.45 14.57 -20.18
C ARG A 290 -4.37 13.66 -20.77
N VAL A 291 -3.30 14.23 -21.34
CA VAL A 291 -2.15 13.48 -21.86
C VAL A 291 -1.41 12.73 -20.74
N ALA A 292 -1.17 13.38 -19.60
CA ALA A 292 -0.37 12.80 -18.52
C ALA A 292 -1.12 11.73 -17.69
N THR A 293 -2.45 11.72 -17.75
CA THR A 293 -3.30 10.82 -16.96
C THR A 293 -3.97 9.73 -17.78
N THR A 294 -3.92 9.81 -19.11
CA THR A 294 -4.43 8.78 -20.01
C THR A 294 -3.37 7.74 -20.35
N GLU A 295 -3.80 6.50 -20.58
CA GLU A 295 -2.97 5.45 -21.20
C GLU A 295 -3.25 5.30 -22.69
N TYR A 296 -4.12 6.15 -23.24
CA TYR A 296 -4.38 6.20 -24.66
C TYR A 296 -3.09 6.51 -25.42
N LYS A 297 -2.57 5.52 -26.13
CA LYS A 297 -1.49 5.72 -27.08
C LYS A 297 -2.05 6.45 -28.29
N GLN A 298 -1.73 7.73 -28.38
CA GLN A 298 -2.07 8.54 -29.55
C GLN A 298 -1.43 7.92 -30.78
N ASP A 299 -2.20 7.78 -31.86
CA ASP A 299 -1.68 7.35 -33.15
C ASP A 299 -0.91 8.51 -33.79
N PHE A 300 0.36 8.66 -33.39
CA PHE A 300 1.23 9.72 -33.89
C PHE A 300 1.42 9.65 -35.41
N LYS A 301 1.33 8.45 -36.02
CA LYS A 301 1.47 8.32 -37.48
C LYS A 301 0.32 9.00 -38.19
N ARG A 302 -0.91 8.75 -37.74
CA ARG A 302 -2.09 9.42 -38.27
C ARG A 302 -2.04 10.94 -38.04
N ILE A 303 -1.66 11.38 -36.84
CA ILE A 303 -1.57 12.82 -36.51
C ILE A 303 -0.52 13.54 -37.38
N VAL A 304 0.61 12.89 -37.67
CA VAL A 304 1.66 13.46 -38.53
C VAL A 304 1.24 13.50 -39.99
N GLN A 305 0.48 12.50 -40.47
CA GLN A 305 -0.07 12.49 -41.82
C GLN A 305 -1.11 13.60 -42.05
N ASP A 306 -1.91 13.92 -41.03
CA ASP A 306 -2.94 14.96 -41.09
C ASP A 306 -2.39 16.39 -40.92
N ARG A 307 -1.08 16.57 -40.66
CA ARG A 307 -0.45 17.89 -40.57
C ARG A 307 0.34 18.22 -41.81
N GLU A 308 -0.07 19.27 -42.52
CA GLU A 308 0.77 19.90 -43.54
C GLU A 308 2.04 20.44 -42.89
N CYS A 309 3.19 19.88 -43.27
CA CYS A 309 4.48 20.44 -42.91
C CYS A 309 4.59 21.82 -43.56
N GLN A 310 4.68 22.88 -42.74
CA GLN A 310 5.10 24.18 -43.25
C GLN A 310 6.53 24.02 -43.77
N LYS A 311 6.66 23.96 -45.09
CA LYS A 311 7.94 24.06 -45.76
C LYS A 311 8.45 25.48 -45.49
N SER A 312 9.55 25.59 -44.76
CA SER A 312 10.28 26.85 -44.66
C SER A 312 10.66 27.30 -46.07
N HIS A 313 10.25 28.51 -46.42
CA HIS A 313 10.77 29.24 -47.58
C HIS A 313 12.24 29.58 -47.37
#